data_AF-A0A6N2MS52-F1
#
_entry.id   AF-A0A6N2MS52-F1
#
_cell.length_a   1.000
_cell.length_b   1.000
_cell.length_c   1.000
_cell.angle_alpha   90.00
_cell.angle_beta   90.00
_cell.angle_gamma   90.00
#
_symmetry.space_group_name_H-M   'P 1'
#
loop_
_entity.id
_entity.type
_entity.pdbx_description
1 polymer ?
#
loop_
_entity_poly.entity_id
_entity_poly.type
_entity_poly.pdbx_seq_one_letter_code
_entity_poly.pdbx_strand_id
1 'polypeptide(L)'
;MSLLLKGDSILIREVWNDNLEEEFARIREIVDDFPYIAIFASVDEQGNLPTCGTDKFCIWQFNFREFNVNKDVFANDSIELLRQSGIDFKKNNENGIDAVRFGELLMSSGIVLNDNVYWVTFHSGYDFGYLLKLLTCQNLPETQAGKMKENFFSGSLEKYAGVLEETPTPAPAPAETPAQPLEAMDLMTALQLVLKKSLAHGGLARGLHEGAKVIEKHAAQLCVLAEDCNQPDYIKLVKALCADHGVGLLTVPSAKTLGEWAGLCKIDSEGNARKVVGCSCVVVKDYGETSEGYNVVQEHVKAH
;
A
#
# COMPACT_ATOMS: atom_id res chain seq x y z
N MET A 1 22.03 12.83 18.56
CA MET A 1 23.14 13.76 18.26
C MET A 1 22.58 14.80 17.31
N SER A 2 22.58 16.08 17.70
CA SER A 2 21.92 17.17 16.94
C SER A 2 22.58 17.34 15.57
N LEU A 3 21.83 17.12 14.49
CA LEU A 3 22.29 17.27 13.09
C LEU A 3 22.43 18.74 12.64
N LEU A 4 22.19 19.71 13.52
CA LEU A 4 22.38 21.13 13.20
C LEU A 4 23.48 21.69 14.10
N LEU A 5 24.65 21.88 13.51
CA LEU A 5 25.70 22.72 14.08
C LEU A 5 25.17 24.16 14.16
N LYS A 6 25.29 24.74 15.36
CA LYS A 6 24.98 26.15 15.66
C LYS A 6 25.73 27.08 14.68
N GLY A 7 25.04 27.61 13.68
CA GLY A 7 25.58 28.71 12.87
C GLY A 7 24.95 28.87 11.48
N ASP A 8 24.54 27.78 10.85
CA ASP A 8 24.20 27.81 9.42
C ASP A 8 22.70 27.98 9.22
N SER A 9 22.29 29.10 8.64
CA SER A 9 20.87 29.35 8.34
C SER A 9 20.43 28.47 7.18
N ILE A 10 19.47 27.57 7.42
CA ILE A 10 18.83 26.76 6.37
C ILE A 10 17.95 27.65 5.50
N LEU A 11 18.08 27.52 4.20
CA LEU A 11 17.23 28.09 3.16
C LEU A 11 16.22 27.04 2.70
N ILE A 12 14.94 27.28 2.97
CA ILE A 12 13.86 26.47 2.41
C ILE A 12 13.44 27.10 1.09
N ARG A 13 13.57 26.34 -0.01
CA ARG A 13 13.10 26.72 -1.34
C ARG A 13 11.71 26.17 -1.55
N GLU A 14 10.71 27.04 -1.46
CA GLU A 14 9.35 26.67 -1.84
C GLU A 14 9.27 26.50 -3.36
N VAL A 15 8.87 25.30 -3.80
CA VAL A 15 8.68 24.98 -5.20
C VAL A 15 7.18 24.94 -5.50
N TRP A 16 6.81 25.69 -6.53
CA TRP A 16 5.47 25.89 -7.07
C TRP A 16 5.52 25.63 -8.58
N ASN A 17 4.38 25.74 -9.26
CA ASN A 17 4.32 25.40 -10.68
C ASN A 17 5.15 26.33 -11.59
N ASP A 18 5.38 27.57 -11.18
CA ASP A 18 6.08 28.61 -11.95
C ASP A 18 7.62 28.49 -11.88
N ASN A 19 8.18 27.92 -10.81
CA ASN A 19 9.63 27.74 -10.63
C ASN A 19 10.09 26.27 -10.66
N LEU A 20 9.20 25.32 -10.93
CA LEU A 20 9.48 23.89 -10.90
C LEU A 20 10.68 23.47 -11.77
N GLU A 21 10.73 23.96 -13.00
CA GLU A 21 11.79 23.57 -13.95
C GLU A 21 13.15 24.13 -13.55
N GLU A 22 13.20 25.37 -13.05
CA GLU A 22 14.42 26.01 -12.59
C GLU A 22 15.02 25.28 -11.39
N GLU A 23 14.17 24.86 -10.45
CA GLU A 23 14.62 24.14 -9.26
C GLU A 23 15.05 22.71 -9.60
N PHE A 24 14.37 22.02 -10.52
CA PHE A 24 14.85 20.73 -11.04
C PHE A 24 16.17 20.85 -11.82
N ALA A 25 16.43 21.98 -12.49
CA ALA A 25 17.74 22.21 -13.11
C ALA A 25 18.86 22.29 -12.06
N ARG A 26 18.63 23.01 -10.95
CA ARG A 26 19.59 23.05 -9.83
C ARG A 26 19.82 21.68 -9.21
N ILE A 27 18.75 20.90 -9.02
CA ILE A 27 18.84 19.55 -8.47
C ILE A 27 19.73 18.65 -9.34
N ARG A 28 19.57 18.71 -10.67
CA ARG A 28 20.40 17.96 -11.62
C ARG A 28 21.88 18.34 -11.54
N GLU A 29 22.20 19.59 -11.21
CA GLU A 29 23.59 20.05 -11.07
C GLU A 29 24.26 19.53 -9.82
N ILE A 30 23.50 19.24 -8.76
CA ILE A 30 24.08 18.89 -7.45
C ILE A 30 23.95 17.40 -7.09
N VAL A 31 23.09 16.64 -7.78
CA VAL A 31 22.74 15.25 -7.38
C VAL A 31 23.95 14.31 -7.38
N ASP A 32 24.94 14.57 -8.23
CA ASP A 32 26.17 13.77 -8.30
C ASP A 32 27.13 14.07 -7.13
N ASP A 33 27.10 15.30 -6.59
CA ASP A 33 27.93 15.73 -5.46
C ASP A 33 27.26 15.42 -4.11
N PHE A 34 25.93 15.35 -4.08
CA PHE A 34 25.10 15.10 -2.90
C PHE A 34 24.24 13.85 -3.10
N PRO A 35 24.84 12.66 -3.01
CA PRO A 35 24.18 11.42 -3.41
C PRO A 35 23.10 10.96 -2.43
N TYR A 36 22.94 11.53 -1.24
CA TYR A 36 21.89 11.09 -0.32
C TYR A 36 20.65 11.97 -0.43
N ILE A 37 19.48 11.35 -0.55
CA ILE A 37 18.19 12.04 -0.66
C ILE A 37 17.30 11.55 0.46
N ALA A 38 16.94 12.42 1.39
CA ALA A 38 15.85 12.15 2.29
C ALA A 38 14.55 12.79 1.82
N ILE A 39 13.46 12.05 1.98
CA ILE A 39 12.10 12.55 1.72
C ILE A 39 11.71 13.66 2.73
N PHE A 40 12.60 13.95 3.68
CA PHE A 40 12.59 15.14 4.54
C PHE A 40 13.77 16.12 4.32
N ALA A 41 14.83 15.77 3.56
CA ALA A 41 15.99 16.62 3.17
C ALA A 41 17.09 15.85 2.39
N SER A 42 17.71 16.40 1.34
CA SER A 42 18.92 15.78 0.73
C SER A 42 20.19 16.04 1.55
N VAL A 43 21.10 15.07 1.67
CA VAL A 43 22.37 15.18 2.42
C VAL A 43 23.57 14.58 1.66
N ASP A 44 24.80 14.90 2.07
CA ASP A 44 26.04 14.25 1.61
C ASP A 44 26.42 13.02 2.46
N GLU A 45 27.56 12.38 2.15
CA GLU A 45 28.13 11.25 2.91
C GLU A 45 28.39 11.57 4.39
N GLN A 46 28.58 12.84 4.72
CA GLN A 46 28.85 13.33 6.08
C GLN A 46 27.57 13.81 6.78
N GLY A 47 26.42 13.77 6.13
CA GLY A 47 25.13 14.21 6.64
C GLY A 47 24.86 15.72 6.53
N ASN A 48 25.65 16.45 5.74
CA ASN A 48 25.43 17.88 5.51
C ASN A 48 24.44 18.11 4.37
N LEU A 49 23.66 19.18 4.45
CA LEU A 49 22.70 19.58 3.41
C LEU A 49 23.42 20.24 2.21
N PRO A 50 22.85 20.24 1.00
CA PRO A 50 23.42 20.94 -0.15
C PRO A 50 23.34 22.45 0.02
N THR A 51 24.25 23.23 -0.56
CA THR A 51 24.27 24.70 -0.41
C THR A 51 23.73 25.48 -1.61
N CYS A 52 23.46 24.80 -2.73
CA CYS A 52 22.82 25.33 -3.95
C CYS A 52 23.38 26.67 -4.44
N GLY A 53 24.70 26.81 -4.41
CA GLY A 53 25.41 28.02 -4.84
C GLY A 53 25.30 29.20 -3.88
N THR A 54 24.97 28.96 -2.60
CA THR A 54 24.87 29.99 -1.55
C THR A 54 25.70 29.59 -0.33
N ASP A 55 25.89 30.51 0.63
CA ASP A 55 26.55 30.19 1.92
C ASP A 55 25.61 29.46 2.91
N LYS A 56 24.46 28.94 2.43
CA LYS A 56 23.38 28.40 3.23
C LYS A 56 22.98 27.02 2.74
N PHE A 57 22.69 26.13 3.67
CA PHE A 57 22.08 24.84 3.39
C PHE A 57 20.70 25.00 2.75
N CYS A 58 20.34 24.11 1.84
CA CYS A 58 19.17 24.21 0.98
C CYS A 58 18.29 22.97 1.11
N ILE A 59 17.00 23.20 1.29
CA ILE A 59 15.97 22.15 1.32
C ILE A 59 14.87 22.57 0.35
N TRP A 60 14.40 21.64 -0.49
CA TRP A 60 13.25 21.87 -1.36
C TRP A 60 11.96 21.43 -0.69
N GLN A 61 10.95 22.29 -0.75
CA GLN A 61 9.59 21.97 -0.35
C GLN A 61 8.69 22.06 -1.58
N PHE A 62 8.27 20.92 -2.11
CA PHE A 62 7.38 20.86 -3.27
C PHE A 62 5.91 20.94 -2.84
N ASN A 63 5.16 21.90 -3.40
CA ASN A 63 3.75 22.12 -3.08
C ASN A 63 2.87 21.65 -4.24
N PHE A 64 2.12 20.58 -4.03
CA PHE A 64 1.27 19.95 -5.06
C PHE A 64 -0.15 20.51 -5.09
N ARG A 65 -0.81 20.43 -6.26
CA ARG A 65 -2.16 21.00 -6.49
C ARG A 65 -3.31 19.99 -6.38
N GLU A 66 -3.01 18.70 -6.38
CA GLU A 66 -3.98 17.63 -6.61
C GLU A 66 -4.96 17.46 -5.45
N PHE A 67 -4.51 17.69 -4.22
CA PHE A 67 -5.36 17.53 -3.05
C PHE A 67 -6.38 18.67 -2.95
N ASN A 68 -7.66 18.31 -2.88
CA ASN A 68 -8.77 19.25 -2.82
C ASN A 68 -9.73 18.90 -1.67
N VAL A 69 -9.77 19.79 -0.67
CA VAL A 69 -10.62 19.68 0.53
C VAL A 69 -12.12 19.60 0.20
N ASN A 70 -12.56 19.96 -1.00
CA ASN A 70 -13.98 19.88 -1.39
C ASN A 70 -14.32 18.60 -2.16
N LYS A 71 -13.32 17.82 -2.59
CA LYS A 71 -13.53 16.66 -3.47
C LYS A 71 -12.98 15.36 -2.88
N ASP A 72 -11.85 15.45 -2.20
CA ASP A 72 -11.14 14.28 -1.70
C ASP A 72 -11.63 13.87 -0.32
N VAL A 73 -11.46 12.59 0.01
CA VAL A 73 -11.74 12.07 1.34
C VAL A 73 -10.55 12.41 2.24
N PHE A 74 -10.84 12.97 3.41
CA PHE A 74 -9.82 13.34 4.41
C PHE A 74 -10.38 13.22 5.83
N ALA A 75 -9.48 13.14 6.81
CA ALA A 75 -9.81 13.31 8.22
C ALA A 75 -9.82 14.80 8.57
N ASN A 76 -10.88 15.28 9.23
CA ASN A 76 -11.01 16.70 9.60
C ASN A 76 -9.87 17.18 10.50
N ASP A 77 -9.51 16.39 11.50
CA ASP A 77 -8.42 16.69 12.44
C ASP A 77 -7.08 16.88 11.72
N SER A 78 -6.82 16.07 10.69
CA SER A 78 -5.61 16.19 9.86
C SER A 78 -5.60 17.49 9.06
N ILE A 79 -6.74 17.90 8.48
CA ILE A 79 -6.81 19.16 7.74
C ILE A 79 -6.65 20.37 8.64
N GLU A 80 -7.20 20.34 9.85
CA GLU A 80 -7.00 21.41 10.82
C GLU A 80 -5.53 21.49 11.26
N LEU A 81 -4.89 20.36 11.52
CA LEU A 81 -3.46 20.30 11.85
C LEU A 81 -2.60 20.89 10.72
N LEU A 82 -2.88 20.54 9.47
CA LEU A 82 -2.14 21.06 8.31
C LEU A 82 -2.36 22.58 8.14
N ARG A 83 -3.58 23.07 8.35
CA ARG A 83 -3.86 24.52 8.35
C ARG A 83 -3.10 25.25 9.46
N GLN A 84 -3.07 24.68 10.66
CA GLN A 84 -2.31 25.23 11.79
C GLN A 84 -0.80 25.22 11.51
N SER A 85 -0.32 24.23 10.75
CA SER A 85 1.06 24.12 10.29
C SER A 85 1.40 25.08 9.14
N GLY A 86 0.44 25.89 8.69
CA GLY A 86 0.64 26.92 7.67
C GLY A 86 0.35 26.48 6.23
N ILE A 87 -0.25 25.31 6.01
CA ILE A 87 -0.64 24.88 4.66
C ILE A 87 -1.88 25.63 4.19
N ASP A 88 -1.74 26.34 3.07
CA ASP A 88 -2.83 27.00 2.36
C ASP A 88 -3.29 26.14 1.18
N PHE A 89 -4.32 25.32 1.43
CA PHE A 89 -4.91 24.45 0.41
C PHE A 89 -5.43 25.19 -0.83
N LYS A 90 -5.86 26.45 -0.67
CA LYS A 90 -6.32 27.24 -1.81
C LYS A 90 -5.13 27.64 -2.68
N LYS A 91 -4.05 28.13 -2.07
CA LYS A 91 -2.78 28.43 -2.77
C LYS A 91 -2.24 27.17 -3.46
N ASN A 92 -2.30 26.01 -2.82
CA ASN A 92 -1.94 24.73 -3.43
C ASN A 92 -2.78 24.42 -4.67
N ASN A 93 -4.11 24.52 -4.60
CA ASN A 93 -4.94 24.24 -5.78
C ASN A 93 -4.71 25.24 -6.93
N GLU A 94 -4.38 26.50 -6.64
CA GLU A 94 -4.20 27.56 -7.65
C GLU A 94 -2.78 27.58 -8.27
N ASN A 95 -1.74 27.41 -7.45
CA ASN A 95 -0.34 27.61 -7.84
C ASN A 95 0.52 26.35 -7.68
N GLY A 96 -0.04 25.27 -7.12
CA GLY A 96 0.69 24.05 -6.86
C GLY A 96 1.13 23.33 -8.13
N ILE A 97 2.17 22.54 -7.96
CA ILE A 97 2.79 21.71 -8.99
C ILE A 97 1.81 20.63 -9.44
N ASP A 98 1.74 20.41 -10.76
CA ASP A 98 1.11 19.22 -11.33
C ASP A 98 1.96 17.97 -11.04
N ALA A 99 1.36 16.98 -10.37
CA ALA A 99 2.08 15.79 -9.92
C ALA A 99 2.58 14.92 -11.09
N VAL A 100 1.90 14.95 -12.24
CA VAL A 100 2.38 14.25 -13.45
C VAL A 100 3.62 14.94 -13.99
N ARG A 101 3.60 16.28 -14.10
CA ARG A 101 4.76 17.07 -14.51
C ARG A 101 5.95 16.89 -13.57
N PHE A 102 5.70 16.84 -12.26
CA PHE A 102 6.73 16.52 -11.27
C PHE A 102 7.33 15.13 -11.52
N GLY A 103 6.49 14.11 -11.76
CA GLY A 103 6.95 12.75 -12.07
C GLY A 103 7.87 12.69 -13.30
N GLU A 104 7.53 13.43 -14.37
CA GLU A 104 8.38 13.54 -15.58
C GLU A 104 9.75 14.16 -15.28
N LEU A 105 9.78 15.23 -14.48
CA LEU A 105 11.02 15.90 -14.12
C LEU A 105 11.85 15.07 -13.15
N LEU A 106 11.21 14.39 -12.21
CA LEU A 106 11.85 13.45 -11.29
C LEU A 106 12.52 12.30 -12.05
N MET A 107 11.83 11.70 -13.02
CA MET A 107 12.38 10.63 -13.86
C MET A 107 13.65 11.05 -14.62
N SER A 108 13.71 12.32 -15.04
CA SER A 108 14.84 12.89 -15.79
C SER A 108 15.84 13.68 -14.92
N SER A 109 15.72 13.60 -13.59
CA SER A 109 16.54 14.39 -12.66
C SER A 109 17.87 13.74 -12.27
N GLY A 110 18.02 12.44 -12.52
CA GLY A 110 19.15 11.65 -12.01
C GLY A 110 18.98 11.18 -10.55
N ILE A 111 17.87 11.51 -9.88
CA ILE A 111 17.54 11.09 -8.51
C ILE A 111 17.04 9.65 -8.44
N VAL A 112 16.28 9.21 -9.44
CA VAL A 112 15.71 7.86 -9.54
C VAL A 112 16.41 7.08 -10.64
N LEU A 113 16.41 5.75 -10.54
CA LEU A 113 17.14 4.87 -11.46
C LEU A 113 18.65 5.18 -11.50
N ASN A 114 19.23 5.60 -10.37
CA ASN A 114 20.64 5.95 -10.23
C ASN A 114 21.26 5.25 -9.01
N ASP A 115 22.10 4.25 -9.24
CA ASP A 115 22.74 3.44 -8.18
C ASP A 115 23.74 4.22 -7.33
N ASN A 116 24.13 5.42 -7.76
CA ASN A 116 24.99 6.31 -6.99
C ASN A 116 24.20 7.19 -6.03
N VAL A 117 22.86 7.15 -6.06
CA VAL A 117 21.99 7.92 -5.17
C VAL A 117 21.41 7.02 -4.09
N TYR A 118 21.43 7.47 -2.84
CA TYR A 118 21.01 6.73 -1.65
C TYR A 118 19.83 7.42 -1.00
N TRP A 119 18.71 6.72 -0.88
CA TRP A 119 17.53 7.28 -0.23
C TRP A 119 17.56 7.05 1.28
N VAL A 120 17.36 8.11 2.06
CA VAL A 120 17.29 8.11 3.53
C VAL A 120 15.86 8.42 3.95
N THR A 121 15.20 7.53 4.68
CA THR A 121 13.77 7.75 4.96
C THR A 121 13.36 7.36 6.38
N PHE A 122 12.19 7.83 6.79
CA PHE A 122 11.60 7.54 8.09
C PHE A 122 10.11 7.22 7.90
N HIS A 123 9.69 5.98 8.23
CA HIS A 123 8.32 5.48 8.01
C HIS A 123 7.72 5.75 6.61
N SER A 124 8.56 5.70 5.57
CA SER A 124 8.21 6.25 4.25
C SER A 124 7.54 5.27 3.29
N GLY A 125 6.85 4.26 3.80
CA GLY A 125 6.15 3.28 2.96
C GLY A 125 5.14 3.97 2.04
N TYR A 126 4.39 4.93 2.58
CA TYR A 126 3.43 5.73 1.82
C TYR A 126 4.11 6.67 0.82
N ASP A 127 5.22 7.30 1.19
CA ASP A 127 5.94 8.22 0.31
C ASP A 127 6.47 7.50 -0.94
N PHE A 128 7.09 6.33 -0.77
CA PHE A 128 7.53 5.52 -1.89
C PHE A 128 6.35 5.00 -2.72
N GLY A 129 5.25 4.60 -2.09
CA GLY A 129 4.03 4.22 -2.81
C GLY A 129 3.51 5.35 -3.69
N TYR A 130 3.52 6.58 -3.19
CA TYR A 130 3.11 7.76 -3.94
C TYR A 130 4.09 8.09 -5.07
N LEU A 131 5.40 8.13 -4.80
CA LEU A 131 6.41 8.39 -5.82
C LEU A 131 6.41 7.33 -6.92
N LEU A 132 6.29 6.04 -6.57
CA LEU A 132 6.14 4.97 -7.56
C LEU A 132 4.88 5.17 -8.41
N LYS A 133 3.78 5.65 -7.82
CA LYS A 133 2.53 5.88 -8.57
C LYS A 133 2.73 6.99 -9.60
N LEU A 134 3.46 8.04 -9.22
CA LEU A 134 3.82 9.13 -10.12
C LEU A 134 4.77 8.68 -11.23
N LEU A 135 5.80 7.91 -10.90
CA LEU A 135 6.82 7.46 -11.86
C LEU A 135 6.30 6.40 -12.83
N THR A 136 5.41 5.52 -12.37
CA THR A 136 4.84 4.46 -13.22
C THR A 136 3.58 4.89 -13.94
N CYS A 137 2.92 5.97 -13.50
CA CYS A 137 1.59 6.38 -13.95
C CYS A 137 0.54 5.24 -13.81
N GLN A 138 0.76 4.28 -12.90
CA GLN A 138 -0.14 3.14 -12.69
C GLN A 138 -0.61 3.08 -11.24
N ASN A 139 -1.80 2.50 -11.04
CA ASN A 139 -2.20 2.07 -9.71
C ASN A 139 -1.33 0.88 -9.33
N LEU A 140 -0.46 1.07 -8.34
CA LEU A 140 0.46 0.03 -7.90
C LEU A 140 -0.29 -1.13 -7.24
N PRO A 141 -0.17 -2.36 -7.77
CA PRO A 141 -0.50 -3.53 -6.99
C PRO A 141 0.56 -3.70 -5.90
N GLU A 142 0.13 -3.96 -4.65
CA GLU A 142 1.01 -4.08 -3.46
C GLU A 142 2.19 -5.05 -3.70
N THR A 143 1.97 -6.10 -4.50
CA THR A 143 2.97 -7.12 -4.86
C THR A 143 4.10 -6.67 -5.80
N GLN A 144 3.91 -5.61 -6.58
CA GLN A 144 4.93 -5.08 -7.48
C GLN A 144 5.64 -3.86 -6.89
N ALA A 145 5.04 -3.20 -5.91
CA ALA A 145 5.59 -2.00 -5.29
C ALA A 145 6.97 -2.25 -4.67
N GLY A 146 7.21 -3.41 -4.05
CA GLY A 146 8.52 -3.77 -3.50
C GLY A 146 9.62 -3.89 -4.55
N LYS A 147 9.38 -4.65 -5.63
CA LYS A 147 10.34 -4.80 -6.74
C LYS A 147 10.53 -3.49 -7.51
N MET A 148 9.47 -2.72 -7.68
CA MET A 148 9.55 -1.40 -8.29
C MET A 148 10.32 -0.44 -7.39
N LYS A 149 10.16 -0.50 -6.06
CA LYS A 149 10.95 0.30 -5.10
C LYS A 149 12.44 0.02 -5.27
N GLU A 150 12.83 -1.25 -5.31
CA GLU A 150 14.24 -1.64 -5.52
C GLU A 150 14.79 -1.16 -6.86
N ASN A 151 13.98 -1.21 -7.93
CA ASN A 151 14.40 -0.77 -9.26
C ASN A 151 14.54 0.75 -9.37
N PHE A 152 13.58 1.52 -8.84
CA PHE A 152 13.55 2.98 -8.98
C PHE A 152 14.40 3.71 -7.93
N PHE A 153 14.57 3.13 -6.75
CA PHE A 153 15.25 3.73 -5.59
C PHE A 153 16.34 2.80 -5.05
N SER A 154 17.33 2.50 -5.89
CA SER A 154 18.51 1.76 -5.46
C SER A 154 19.22 2.48 -4.32
N GLY A 155 19.93 1.73 -3.47
CA GLY A 155 20.66 2.30 -2.33
C GLY A 155 19.81 2.82 -1.16
N SER A 156 18.50 2.53 -1.11
CA SER A 156 17.66 2.87 0.06
C SER A 156 18.24 2.27 1.35
N LEU A 157 18.74 3.11 2.25
CA LEU A 157 19.35 2.71 3.52
C LEU A 157 18.27 2.71 4.60
N GLU A 158 17.67 1.55 4.88
CA GLU A 158 16.79 1.33 6.05
C GLU A 158 17.59 1.25 7.37
N LYS A 159 18.69 1.99 7.49
CA LYS A 159 19.78 1.73 8.44
C LYS A 159 19.55 2.22 9.88
N TYR A 160 18.36 2.72 10.21
CA TYR A 160 18.07 3.28 11.54
C TYR A 160 16.74 2.80 12.15
N ALA A 161 16.22 1.63 11.75
CA ALA A 161 15.01 1.06 12.35
C ALA A 161 15.23 0.46 13.77
N GLY A 162 16.48 0.31 14.23
CA GLY A 162 16.81 -0.54 15.39
C GLY A 162 17.33 0.14 16.65
N VAL A 163 17.33 1.47 16.78
CA VAL A 163 17.85 2.13 17.98
C VAL A 163 16.89 3.24 18.40
N LEU A 164 16.35 3.11 19.62
CA LEU A 164 15.31 3.93 20.26
C LEU A 164 13.87 3.40 20.05
N GLU A 165 13.62 2.19 20.56
CA GLU A 165 12.32 1.84 21.14
C GLU A 165 12.05 2.78 22.32
N GLU A 166 11.36 3.88 22.07
CA GLU A 166 10.35 4.43 22.96
C GLU A 166 9.23 4.95 22.09
N THR A 167 8.16 4.17 21.97
CA THR A 167 6.94 4.55 21.26
C THR A 167 6.27 5.76 21.92
N PRO A 168 6.04 6.88 21.21
CA PRO A 168 4.96 7.78 21.53
C PRO A 168 3.74 7.40 20.67
N THR A 169 2.63 7.24 21.36
CA THR A 169 1.26 6.99 20.88
C THR A 169 0.90 7.66 19.53
N PRO A 170 0.28 6.93 18.58
CA PRO A 170 -0.35 7.54 17.41
C PRO A 170 -1.62 8.31 17.81
N ALA A 171 -1.79 9.51 17.25
CA ALA A 171 -3.08 10.20 17.18
C ALA A 171 -4.02 9.44 16.21
N PRO A 172 -5.35 9.48 16.42
CA PRO A 172 -6.26 8.45 15.92
C PRO A 172 -6.70 8.68 14.46
N ALA A 173 -6.51 7.68 13.61
CA ALA A 173 -7.30 7.47 12.40
C ALA A 173 -8.70 6.90 12.78
N PRO A 174 -9.73 7.01 11.93
CA PRO A 174 -11.12 6.73 12.30
C PRO A 174 -11.31 5.30 12.80
N ALA A 175 -11.80 5.20 14.04
CA ALA A 175 -12.12 4.02 14.84
C ALA A 175 -12.20 2.67 14.10
N GLU A 176 -11.08 1.94 14.10
CA GLU A 176 -11.12 0.49 14.22
C GLU A 176 -11.56 0.14 15.64
N THR A 177 -12.52 -0.78 15.74
CA THR A 177 -13.05 -1.28 17.00
C THR A 177 -11.92 -1.93 17.81
N PRO A 178 -11.81 -1.71 19.13
CA PRO A 178 -10.65 -2.15 19.91
C PRO A 178 -10.42 -3.66 19.80
N ALA A 179 -9.18 -4.02 19.47
CA ALA A 179 -8.66 -5.38 19.55
C ALA A 179 -8.94 -5.96 20.93
N GLN A 180 -9.72 -7.05 20.96
CA GLN A 180 -9.85 -7.90 22.12
C GLN A 180 -8.55 -8.72 22.29
N PRO A 181 -8.21 -9.14 23.52
CA PRO A 181 -6.98 -9.88 23.81
C PRO A 181 -6.87 -11.16 22.98
N LEU A 182 -5.64 -11.61 22.70
CA LEU A 182 -5.30 -12.89 22.08
C LEU A 182 -6.20 -14.03 22.59
N GLU A 183 -7.22 -14.35 21.82
CA GLU A 183 -7.87 -15.65 21.81
C GLU A 183 -7.52 -16.29 20.46
N ALA A 184 -7.21 -17.58 20.48
CA ALA A 184 -6.78 -18.34 19.30
C ALA A 184 -7.59 -17.97 18.05
N MET A 185 -6.90 -17.60 16.97
CA MET A 185 -7.53 -17.17 15.73
C MET A 185 -8.55 -18.21 15.26
N ASP A 186 -9.84 -17.87 15.32
CA ASP A 186 -10.93 -18.76 14.90
C ASP A 186 -10.87 -19.03 13.39
N LEU A 187 -11.19 -20.25 12.98
CA LEU A 187 -11.05 -20.75 11.61
C LEU A 187 -11.80 -19.88 10.59
N MET A 188 -12.98 -19.37 10.97
CA MET A 188 -13.81 -18.54 10.08
C MET A 188 -13.19 -17.18 9.82
N THR A 189 -12.57 -16.57 10.84
CA THR A 189 -11.84 -15.30 10.71
C THR A 189 -10.56 -15.49 9.90
N ALA A 190 -9.84 -16.60 10.13
CA ALA A 190 -8.69 -16.99 9.31
C ALA A 190 -9.07 -17.18 7.83
N LEU A 191 -10.17 -17.89 7.57
CA LEU A 191 -10.69 -18.11 6.22
C LEU A 191 -11.08 -16.81 5.53
N GLN A 192 -11.76 -15.90 6.24
CA GLN A 192 -12.13 -14.60 5.69
C GLN A 192 -10.90 -13.78 5.26
N LEU A 193 -9.84 -13.76 6.08
CA LEU A 193 -8.60 -13.06 5.76
C LEU A 193 -7.89 -13.68 4.55
N VAL A 194 -7.82 -15.01 4.51
CA VAL A 194 -7.21 -15.74 3.38
C VAL A 194 -7.95 -15.49 2.07
N LEU A 195 -9.29 -15.47 2.10
CA LEU A 195 -10.11 -15.19 0.91
C LEU A 195 -9.93 -13.73 0.45
N LYS A 196 -9.94 -12.75 1.36
CA LYS A 196 -9.70 -11.34 1.00
C LYS A 196 -8.33 -11.13 0.38
N LYS A 197 -7.29 -11.81 0.87
CA LYS A 197 -5.95 -11.76 0.29
C LYS A 197 -5.91 -12.41 -1.08
N SER A 198 -6.40 -13.64 -1.21
CA SER A 198 -6.48 -14.34 -2.50
C SER A 198 -7.25 -13.51 -3.55
N LEU A 199 -8.30 -12.79 -3.14
CA LEU A 199 -9.04 -11.86 -4.00
C LEU A 199 -8.13 -10.73 -4.54
N ALA A 200 -7.33 -10.11 -3.68
CA ALA A 200 -6.41 -9.03 -4.04
C ALA A 200 -5.34 -9.50 -5.05
N HIS A 201 -4.93 -10.77 -4.98
CA HIS A 201 -3.98 -11.37 -5.91
C HIS A 201 -4.64 -11.98 -7.16
N GLY A 202 -5.97 -11.88 -7.31
CA GLY A 202 -6.69 -12.48 -8.45
C GLY A 202 -6.72 -14.01 -8.43
N GLY A 203 -6.47 -14.62 -7.27
CA GLY A 203 -6.39 -16.06 -7.07
C GLY A 203 -7.74 -16.77 -6.85
N LEU A 204 -8.86 -16.04 -6.80
CA LEU A 204 -10.19 -16.62 -6.55
C LEU A 204 -10.95 -16.94 -7.84
N ALA A 205 -11.45 -18.17 -7.96
CA ALA A 205 -12.54 -18.55 -8.88
C ALA A 205 -13.87 -18.60 -8.14
N ARG A 206 -14.92 -18.05 -8.75
CA ARG A 206 -16.23 -17.85 -8.09
C ARG A 206 -17.31 -18.62 -8.85
N GLY A 207 -18.11 -19.38 -8.11
CA GLY A 207 -19.19 -20.17 -8.68
C GLY A 207 -18.73 -21.50 -9.29
N LEU A 208 -19.70 -22.37 -9.56
CA LEU A 208 -19.48 -23.79 -9.84
C LEU A 208 -18.71 -24.02 -11.15
N HIS A 209 -19.06 -23.29 -12.20
CA HIS A 209 -18.49 -23.54 -13.53
C HIS A 209 -17.01 -23.15 -13.58
N GLU A 210 -16.65 -22.00 -13.01
CA GLU A 210 -15.25 -21.59 -12.89
C GLU A 210 -14.49 -22.46 -11.89
N GLY A 211 -15.12 -22.83 -10.77
CA GLY A 211 -14.54 -23.71 -9.76
C GLY A 211 -14.18 -25.09 -10.32
N ALA A 212 -15.12 -25.75 -11.00
CA ALA A 212 -14.91 -27.06 -11.61
C ALA A 212 -13.76 -27.03 -12.62
N LYS A 213 -13.72 -26.01 -13.49
CA LYS A 213 -12.64 -25.84 -14.49
C LYS A 213 -11.24 -25.71 -13.85
N VAL A 214 -11.16 -25.17 -12.64
CA VAL A 214 -9.91 -24.92 -11.93
C VAL A 214 -9.46 -26.18 -11.20
N ILE A 215 -10.41 -26.91 -10.63
CA ILE A 215 -10.19 -28.22 -9.99
C ILE A 215 -9.71 -29.23 -11.04
N GLU A 216 -10.38 -29.32 -12.19
CA GLU A 216 -9.99 -30.21 -13.31
C GLU A 216 -8.59 -29.90 -13.87
N LYS A 217 -8.18 -28.62 -13.82
CA LYS A 217 -6.83 -28.18 -14.24
C LYS A 217 -5.75 -28.44 -13.19
N HIS A 218 -6.08 -29.04 -12.05
CA HIS A 218 -5.18 -29.23 -10.90
C HIS A 218 -4.54 -27.93 -10.40
N ALA A 219 -5.23 -26.80 -10.58
CA ALA A 219 -4.77 -25.49 -10.14
C ALA A 219 -5.49 -25.03 -8.85
N ALA A 220 -6.38 -25.86 -8.30
CA ALA A 220 -7.09 -25.59 -7.07
C ALA A 220 -6.26 -26.00 -5.85
N GLN A 221 -6.12 -25.11 -4.87
CA GLN A 221 -5.46 -25.41 -3.59
C GLN A 221 -6.48 -25.61 -2.45
N LEU A 222 -7.62 -24.93 -2.51
CA LEU A 222 -8.72 -25.07 -1.55
C LEU A 222 -10.06 -24.75 -2.19
N CYS A 223 -11.09 -25.50 -1.80
CA CYS A 223 -12.47 -25.24 -2.13
C CYS A 223 -13.27 -24.88 -0.87
N VAL A 224 -14.08 -23.83 -0.97
CA VAL A 224 -15.00 -23.39 0.08
C VAL A 224 -16.43 -23.51 -0.42
N LEU A 225 -17.27 -24.22 0.32
CA LEU A 225 -18.65 -24.51 -0.04
C LEU A 225 -19.62 -23.92 1.00
N ALA A 226 -20.69 -23.28 0.53
CA ALA A 226 -21.76 -22.82 1.41
C ALA A 226 -22.74 -23.96 1.77
N GLU A 227 -23.11 -24.06 3.05
CA GLU A 227 -24.04 -25.10 3.53
C GLU A 227 -25.50 -24.81 3.15
N ASP A 228 -25.88 -23.54 3.03
CA ASP A 228 -27.24 -23.08 2.65
C ASP A 228 -27.51 -23.16 1.13
N CYS A 229 -26.81 -24.05 0.40
CA CYS A 229 -27.04 -24.24 -1.03
C CYS A 229 -28.34 -25.02 -1.28
N ASN A 230 -29.31 -24.38 -1.93
CA ASN A 230 -30.66 -24.90 -2.15
C ASN A 230 -30.78 -26.12 -3.08
N GLN A 231 -29.70 -26.50 -3.79
CA GLN A 231 -29.70 -27.66 -4.69
C GLN A 231 -28.70 -28.71 -4.20
N PRO A 232 -29.17 -29.87 -3.70
CA PRO A 232 -28.31 -30.89 -3.09
C PRO A 232 -27.36 -31.55 -4.11
N ASP A 233 -27.70 -31.53 -5.39
CA ASP A 233 -26.86 -32.09 -6.45
C ASP A 233 -25.58 -31.27 -6.65
N TYR A 234 -25.61 -29.95 -6.41
CA TYR A 234 -24.41 -29.11 -6.45
C TYR A 234 -23.43 -29.44 -5.32
N ILE A 235 -23.95 -29.63 -4.11
CA ILE A 235 -23.12 -30.01 -2.96
C ILE A 235 -22.42 -31.35 -3.23
N LYS A 236 -23.15 -32.33 -3.77
CA LYS A 236 -22.59 -33.64 -4.11
C LYS A 236 -21.50 -33.54 -5.18
N LEU A 237 -21.76 -32.76 -6.24
CA LEU A 237 -20.81 -32.57 -7.33
C LEU A 237 -19.50 -31.93 -6.84
N VAL A 238 -19.57 -30.84 -6.06
CA VAL A 238 -18.36 -30.17 -5.56
C VAL A 238 -17.58 -31.09 -4.61
N LYS A 239 -18.28 -31.82 -3.71
CA LYS A 239 -17.63 -32.78 -2.81
C LYS A 239 -16.92 -33.90 -3.58
N ALA A 240 -17.56 -34.46 -4.61
CA ALA A 240 -16.95 -35.49 -5.45
C ALA A 240 -15.73 -34.95 -6.21
N LEU A 241 -15.84 -33.78 -6.83
CA LEU A 241 -14.73 -33.15 -7.56
C LEU A 241 -13.53 -32.85 -6.65
N CYS A 242 -13.76 -32.38 -5.42
CA CYS A 242 -12.66 -32.11 -4.49
C CYS A 242 -11.99 -33.41 -4.02
N ALA A 243 -12.77 -34.47 -3.79
CA ALA A 243 -12.25 -35.78 -3.39
C ALA A 243 -11.42 -36.44 -4.51
N ASP A 244 -11.90 -36.39 -5.75
CA ASP A 244 -11.23 -37.01 -6.91
C ASP A 244 -9.89 -36.33 -7.24
N HIS A 245 -9.81 -35.00 -7.07
CA HIS A 245 -8.61 -34.21 -7.38
C HIS A 245 -7.72 -33.92 -6.16
N GLY A 246 -8.08 -34.39 -4.97
CA GLY A 246 -7.30 -34.20 -3.74
C GLY A 246 -7.22 -32.75 -3.27
N VAL A 247 -8.30 -31.98 -3.44
CA VAL A 247 -8.37 -30.57 -3.04
C VAL A 247 -9.05 -30.46 -1.67
N GLY A 248 -8.45 -29.71 -0.74
CA GLY A 248 -9.02 -29.46 0.58
C GLY A 248 -10.39 -28.77 0.51
N LEU A 249 -11.36 -29.24 1.29
CA LEU A 249 -12.73 -28.70 1.33
C LEU A 249 -13.04 -28.09 2.69
N LEU A 250 -13.53 -26.84 2.69
CA LEU A 250 -14.08 -26.16 3.87
C LEU A 250 -15.55 -25.79 3.65
N THR A 251 -16.33 -25.79 4.72
CA THR A 251 -17.73 -25.35 4.68
C THR A 251 -17.93 -24.02 5.41
N VAL A 252 -18.85 -23.21 4.90
CA VAL A 252 -19.26 -21.92 5.47
C VAL A 252 -20.78 -21.93 5.62
N PRO A 253 -21.35 -21.41 6.72
CA PRO A 253 -22.79 -21.53 7.00
C PRO A 253 -23.70 -20.82 5.99
N SER A 254 -23.25 -19.72 5.36
CA SER A 254 -24.07 -18.99 4.40
C SER A 254 -23.37 -18.60 3.10
N ALA A 255 -24.08 -18.74 1.98
CA ALA A 255 -23.67 -18.29 0.66
C ALA A 255 -23.56 -16.77 0.59
N LYS A 256 -24.34 -16.05 1.40
CA LYS A 256 -24.29 -14.59 1.45
C LYS A 256 -23.00 -14.10 2.10
N THR A 257 -22.58 -14.72 3.21
CA THR A 257 -21.31 -14.39 3.86
C THR A 257 -20.12 -14.79 2.99
N LEU A 258 -20.17 -15.96 2.35
CA LEU A 258 -19.14 -16.39 1.41
C LEU A 258 -19.05 -15.44 0.19
N GLY A 259 -20.19 -14.98 -0.32
CA GLY A 259 -20.25 -14.01 -1.41
C GLY A 259 -19.64 -12.66 -1.04
N GLU A 260 -19.87 -12.19 0.19
CA GLU A 260 -19.23 -10.99 0.72
C GLU A 260 -17.70 -11.14 0.78
N TRP A 261 -17.21 -12.26 1.33
CA TRP A 261 -15.78 -12.54 1.46
C TRP A 261 -15.09 -12.73 0.10
N ALA A 262 -15.82 -13.23 -0.90
CA ALA A 262 -15.36 -13.38 -2.28
C ALA A 262 -15.44 -12.08 -3.09
N GLY A 263 -15.82 -10.95 -2.48
CA GLY A 263 -15.89 -9.65 -3.12
C GLY A 263 -17.08 -9.48 -4.08
N LEU A 264 -18.16 -10.25 -3.90
CA LEU A 264 -19.40 -10.08 -4.66
C LEU A 264 -20.35 -9.09 -3.97
N CYS A 265 -19.84 -7.93 -3.58
CA CYS A 265 -20.61 -6.87 -2.94
C CYS A 265 -20.21 -5.49 -3.47
N LYS A 266 -21.07 -4.50 -3.24
CA LYS A 266 -20.73 -3.09 -3.43
C LYS A 266 -20.37 -2.50 -2.08
N ILE A 267 -19.17 -1.96 -1.95
CA ILE A 267 -18.72 -1.30 -0.73
C ILE A 267 -19.31 0.11 -0.72
N ASP A 268 -19.93 0.51 0.39
CA ASP A 268 -20.41 1.88 0.58
C ASP A 268 -19.27 2.81 1.05
N SER A 269 -19.54 4.10 1.16
CA SER A 269 -18.58 5.11 1.60
C SER A 269 -18.07 4.91 3.05
N GLU A 270 -18.72 4.03 3.82
CA GLU A 270 -18.38 3.71 5.21
C GLU A 270 -17.60 2.39 5.32
N GLY A 271 -17.29 1.75 4.19
CA GLY A 271 -16.56 0.47 4.15
C GLY A 271 -17.44 -0.76 4.37
N ASN A 272 -18.77 -0.60 4.49
CA ASN A 272 -19.70 -1.71 4.71
C ASN A 272 -20.15 -2.34 3.39
N ALA A 273 -20.31 -3.66 3.39
CA ALA A 273 -20.78 -4.40 2.23
C ALA A 273 -22.30 -4.21 2.02
N ARG A 274 -22.68 -3.52 0.94
CA ARG A 274 -24.06 -3.39 0.48
C ARG A 274 -24.29 -4.19 -0.80
N LYS A 275 -25.55 -4.57 -1.04
CA LYS A 275 -25.97 -5.33 -2.24
C LYS A 275 -25.11 -6.59 -2.47
N VAL A 276 -24.88 -7.36 -1.40
CA VAL A 276 -24.13 -8.62 -1.44
C VAL A 276 -24.88 -9.66 -2.29
N VAL A 277 -24.18 -10.19 -3.28
CA VAL A 277 -24.63 -11.32 -4.09
C VAL A 277 -24.05 -12.60 -3.49
N GLY A 278 -24.91 -13.58 -3.22
CA GLY A 278 -24.48 -14.85 -2.64
C GLY A 278 -23.60 -15.67 -3.58
N CYS A 279 -22.64 -16.39 -3.03
CA CYS A 279 -21.80 -17.34 -3.74
C CYS A 279 -21.94 -18.73 -3.11
N SER A 280 -22.29 -19.74 -3.90
CA SER A 280 -22.44 -21.11 -3.39
C SER A 280 -21.11 -21.84 -3.22
N CYS A 281 -20.12 -21.55 -4.05
CA CYS A 281 -18.79 -22.15 -3.95
C CYS A 281 -17.69 -21.22 -4.47
N VAL A 282 -16.54 -21.24 -3.81
CA VAL A 282 -15.36 -20.46 -4.14
C VAL A 282 -14.15 -21.38 -4.16
N VAL A 283 -13.30 -21.26 -5.17
CA VAL A 283 -12.07 -22.05 -5.29
C VAL A 283 -10.87 -21.13 -5.27
N VAL A 284 -9.94 -21.39 -4.37
CA VAL A 284 -8.67 -20.67 -4.25
C VAL A 284 -7.62 -21.35 -5.12
N LYS A 285 -7.08 -20.61 -6.08
CA LYS A 285 -5.97 -21.02 -6.96
C LYS A 285 -4.62 -20.63 -6.41
N ASP A 286 -4.60 -19.45 -5.81
CA ASP A 286 -3.41 -18.82 -5.27
C ASP A 286 -3.81 -18.04 -4.03
N TYR A 287 -3.11 -18.30 -2.93
CA TYR A 287 -3.31 -17.60 -1.67
C TYR A 287 -2.59 -16.25 -1.64
N GLY A 288 -1.66 -16.02 -2.57
CA GLY A 288 -0.77 -14.87 -2.55
C GLY A 288 0.31 -15.04 -1.49
N GLU A 289 0.26 -14.20 -0.46
CA GLU A 289 1.27 -14.18 0.61
C GLU A 289 0.91 -15.08 1.80
N THR A 290 1.94 -15.69 2.41
CA THR A 290 1.82 -16.44 3.65
C THR A 290 1.39 -15.51 4.79
N SER A 291 0.25 -15.83 5.41
CA SER A 291 -0.30 -15.09 6.55
C SER A 291 -0.60 -16.03 7.72
N GLU A 292 -0.76 -15.49 8.91
CA GLU A 292 -1.12 -16.30 10.10
C GLU A 292 -2.42 -17.11 9.86
N GLY A 293 -3.40 -16.52 9.16
CA GLY A 293 -4.63 -17.21 8.77
C GLY A 293 -4.42 -18.34 7.75
N TYR A 294 -3.40 -18.26 6.89
CA TYR A 294 -3.06 -19.34 5.95
C TYR A 294 -2.60 -20.59 6.70
N ASN A 295 -1.77 -20.44 7.74
CA ASN A 295 -1.28 -21.56 8.52
C ASN A 295 -2.42 -22.29 9.23
N VAL A 296 -3.35 -21.55 9.84
CA VAL A 296 -4.54 -22.11 10.53
C VAL A 296 -5.45 -22.87 9.55
N VAL A 297 -5.71 -22.29 8.38
CA VAL A 297 -6.54 -22.91 7.34
C VAL A 297 -5.87 -24.18 6.80
N GLN A 298 -4.56 -24.14 6.54
CA GLN A 298 -3.81 -25.29 6.05
C GLN A 298 -3.70 -26.41 7.08
N GLU A 299 -3.54 -26.07 8.36
CA GLU A 299 -3.51 -27.06 9.44
C GLU A 299 -4.86 -27.77 9.57
N HIS A 300 -5.98 -27.04 9.47
CA HIS A 300 -7.31 -27.62 9.50
C HIS A 300 -7.59 -28.53 8.30
N VAL A 301 -7.16 -28.12 7.11
CA VAL A 301 -7.27 -28.90 5.86
C VAL A 301 -6.35 -30.11 5.83
N LYS A 302 -5.23 -30.10 6.55
CA LYS A 302 -4.36 -31.29 6.72
C LYS A 302 -4.88 -32.25 7.78
N ALA A 303 -5.67 -31.74 8.73
CA ALA A 303 -6.25 -32.53 9.82
C ALA A 303 -7.53 -33.29 9.42
N HIS A 304 -8.16 -32.93 8.30
CA HIS A 304 -9.44 -33.49 7.80
C HIS A 304 -9.36 -33.86 6.33
#